data_AF-A0A951BN89-F1
#
_entry.id   AF-A0A951BN89-F1
#
_cell.length_a   1.000
_cell.length_b   1.000
_cell.length_c   1.000
_cell.angle_alpha   90.00
_cell.angle_beta   90.00
_cell.angle_gamma   90.00
#
_symmetry.space_group_name_H-M   'P 1'
#
loop_
_entity.id
_entity.type
_entity.pdbx_description
1 polymer ?
#
loop_
_entity_poly.entity_id
_entity_poly.type
_entity_poly.pdbx_seq_one_letter_code
_entity_poly.pdbx_strand_id
1 'polypeptide(L)' 'QSVAAELVRDGVPRNAITIQGFGETHPLVPTAKGVREPQNRRVEIILR' A
#
# COMPACT_ATOMS: atom_id res chain seq x y z
N GLN A 1 -7.33 -3.88 -0.89
CA GLN A 1 -7.65 -4.59 -2.16
C GLN A 1 -8.28 -3.68 -3.22
N SER A 2 -8.75 -2.47 -2.87
CA SER A 2 -9.39 -1.54 -3.82
C SER A 2 -8.46 -0.99 -4.90
N VAL A 3 -7.22 -0.62 -4.58
CA VAL A 3 -6.26 -0.06 -5.55
C VAL A 3 -5.88 -1.08 -6.63
N ALA A 4 -5.61 -2.32 -6.24
CA ALA A 4 -5.30 -3.39 -7.19
C ALA A 4 -6.47 -3.72 -8.11
N ALA A 5 -7.71 -3.63 -7.61
CA ALA A 5 -8.91 -3.83 -8.43
C ALA A 5 -9.06 -2.73 -9.48
N GLU A 6 -8.75 -1.48 -9.12
CA GLU A 6 -8.77 -0.36 -10.07
C GLU A 6 -7.67 -0.51 -11.14
N LEU A 7 -6.45 -0.85 -10.74
CA LEU A 7 -5.36 -1.09 -11.69
C LEU A 7 -5.69 -2.21 -12.70
N VAL A 8 -6.40 -3.25 -12.26
CA VAL A 8 -6.88 -4.31 -13.17
C VAL A 8 -7.94 -3.80 -14.13
N ARG A 9 -8.84 -2.90 -13.70
CA ARG A 9 -9.81 -2.24 -14.59
C ARG A 9 -9.13 -1.37 -15.63
N ASP A 10 -8.05 -0.69 -15.25
CA ASP A 10 -7.22 0.12 -16.14
C ASP A 10 -6.35 -0.72 -17.10
N GLY A 11 -6.42 -2.06 -17.00
CA GLY A 11 -5.78 -2.98 -17.93
C GLY A 11 -4.45 -3.56 -17.44
N VAL A 12 -4.03 -3.30 -16.20
CA VAL A 12 -2.85 -3.93 -15.62
C VAL A 12 -3.15 -5.41 -15.33
N PRO A 13 -2.40 -6.36 -15.91
CA PRO A 13 -2.61 -7.78 -15.65
C PRO A 13 -2.46 -8.11 -14.15
N ARG A 14 -3.44 -8.82 -13.59
CA ARG A 14 -3.46 -9.12 -12.14
C ARG A 14 -2.24 -9.92 -11.67
N ASN A 15 -1.66 -10.75 -12.54
CA ASN A 15 -0.44 -11.50 -12.29
C ASN A 15 0.82 -10.60 -12.18
N ALA A 16 0.78 -9.37 -12.70
CA ALA A 16 1.84 -8.39 -12.56
C ALA A 16 1.73 -7.57 -11.26
N ILE A 17 0.62 -7.66 -10.53
CA ILE A 17 0.37 -6.89 -9.31
C ILE A 17 0.69 -7.73 -8.08
N THR A 18 1.71 -7.32 -7.32
CA THR A 18 2.01 -7.89 -6.00
C THR A 18 1.51 -6.96 -4.92
N ILE A 19 0.71 -7.47 -3.98
CA ILE A 19 0.16 -6.70 -2.85
C ILE A 19 0.84 -7.16 -1.57
N GLN A 20 1.44 -6.23 -0.84
CA GLN A 20 2.04 -6.48 0.48
C GLN A 20 1.46 -5.51 1.50
N GLY A 21 1.11 -6.03 2.68
CA GLY A 21 0.62 -5.23 3.80
C GLY A 21 1.61 -5.32 4.95
N PHE A 22 2.21 -4.20 5.34
CA PHE A 22 3.25 -4.15 6.38
C PHE A 22 2.72 -3.72 7.77
N GLY A 23 1.42 -3.41 7.91
CA GLY A 23 0.85 -3.01 9.19
C GLY A 23 1.62 -1.85 9.84
N GLU A 24 2.06 -2.03 11.09
CA GLU A 24 2.83 -1.05 11.86
C GLU A 24 4.35 -1.26 11.77
N THR A 25 4.85 -2.24 11.01
CA THR A 25 6.27 -2.62 11.02
C THR A 25 7.14 -1.79 10.07
N HIS A 26 6.53 -1.08 9.11
CA HIS A 26 7.23 -0.15 8.21
C HIS A 26 6.56 1.23 8.20
N PRO A 27 6.63 1.98 9.31
CA PRO A 27 6.14 3.34 9.33
C PRO A 27 7.08 4.25 8.53
N LEU A 28 6.53 5.13 7.68
CA LEU A 28 7.29 6.20 7.03
C LEU A 28 7.82 7.18 8.08
N VAL A 29 6.96 7.53 9.03
CA VAL A 29 7.28 8.42 10.15
C VAL A 29 7.23 7.60 11.43
N PRO A 30 8.33 7.47 12.18
CA PRO A 30 8.34 6.83 13.49
C PRO A 30 7.27 7.45 14.38
N THR A 31 6.26 6.66 14.71
CA THR A 31 5.09 7.10 15.49
C THR A 31 4.94 6.19 16.69
N ALA A 32 4.55 6.77 17.83
CA ALA A 32 4.30 5.99 19.02
C ALA A 32 3.11 5.03 18.80
N LYS A 33 3.13 3.90 19.51
CA LYS A 33 2.09 2.87 19.40
C LYS A 33 0.69 3.46 19.61
N GLY A 34 -0.20 3.26 18.65
CA GLY A 34 -1.58 3.74 18.69
C GLY A 34 -1.79 5.19 18.23
N VAL A 35 -0.75 5.91 17.82
CA VAL A 35 -0.90 7.26 17.24
C VAL A 35 -1.36 7.15 15.79
N ARG A 36 -2.48 7.81 15.47
CA ARG A 36 -2.98 7.90 14.10
C ARG A 36 -2.13 8.89 13.29
N GLU A 37 -1.24 8.37 12.46
CA GLU A 37 -0.50 9.16 11.47
C GLU A 37 -1.05 8.91 10.05
N PRO A 38 -1.64 9.92 9.39
CA PRO A 38 -2.13 9.79 8.01
C PRO A 38 -1.09 9.31 7.01
N GLN A 39 0.17 9.73 7.15
CA GLN A 39 1.24 9.36 6.22
C GLN A 39 1.58 7.87 6.26
N ASN A 40 1.39 7.22 7.42
CA ASN A 40 1.60 5.78 7.59
C ASN A 40 0.45 4.93 7.02
N ARG A 41 -0.66 5.54 6.60
CA ARG A 41 -1.79 4.87 5.91
C ARG A 41 -1.75 5.07 4.39
N ARG A 42 -0.56 5.06 3.81
CA ARG A 42 -0.36 5.22 2.36
C ARG A 42 -0.32 3.88 1.63
N VAL A 43 -0.55 3.95 0.32
CA VAL A 43 -0.30 2.85 -0.62
C VAL A 43 0.86 3.28 -1.51
N GLU A 44 1.86 2.42 -1.67
CA GLU A 44 2.99 2.63 -2.57
C GLU A 44 2.84 1.74 -3.81
N ILE A 45 3.05 2.33 -4.99
CA ILE A 45 3.08 1.62 -6.26
C ILE A 45 4.52 1.70 -6.77
N ILE A 46 5.23 0.57 -6.76
CA ILE A 46 6.61 0.47 -7.20
C ILE A 46 6.61 -0.20 -8.57
N LEU A 47 7.06 0.52 -9.59
CA LEU A 47 7.31 -0.02 -10.93
C LEU A 47 8.78 -0.45 -11.00
N ARG A 48 9.05 -1.67 -11.46
CA ARG A 48 10.40 -2.20 -11.70
C ARG A 48 10.55 -2.59 -13.15
#